data_AF-A0A9Q1D8X5-F1
#
_entry.id   AF-A0A9Q1D8X5-F1
#
_cell.length_a   1.000
_cell.length_b   1.000
_cell.length_c   1.000
_cell.angle_alpha   90.00
_cell.angle_beta   90.00
_cell.angle_gamma   90.00
#
_symmetry.space_group_name_H-M   'P 1'
#
loop_
_entity.id
_entity.type
_entity.pdbx_description
1 polymer ?
#
loop_
_entity_poly.entity_id
_entity_poly.type
_entity_poly.pdbx_seq_one_letter_code
_entity_poly.pdbx_strand_id
1 'polypeptide(L)'
;MARKGPMPRSTASCLCVLTAFLFSSSVLSAAATEQSDGENKTPSPRATNGQPFPWDKMRLPETVWPLHYDLFIHPNLTTLDFTGTVQIQLEVLQDTSVIILHSRDLRISKAALLESSRILPLQVLENPEFQQVALQADGVTFTQGSKCAVYLEFAANLSESFHGFYKSTYRTSQGEVRVVASTQFEATSARAALPCFDEPAFKANFSVRIRREARHISLSNMPKVKTVELSSGLLDDYFDMSVKMSTYLLAFIVSDFLSISKMSQHGVKCSYLEERGGSWRSLQ
;
A
#
# COMPACT_ATOMS: atom_id res chain seq x y z
N MET A 1 19.12 -84.01 15.79
CA MET A 1 18.11 -84.29 14.75
C MET A 1 18.54 -83.63 13.46
N ALA A 2 18.61 -84.42 12.39
CA ALA A 2 19.23 -84.12 11.10
C ALA A 2 18.30 -83.25 10.20
N ARG A 3 18.86 -82.25 9.50
CA ARG A 3 19.14 -82.20 8.04
C ARG A 3 17.96 -81.86 7.08
N LYS A 4 18.25 -80.82 6.26
CA LYS A 4 17.99 -80.63 4.81
C LYS A 4 16.57 -80.21 4.34
N GLY A 5 16.55 -79.18 3.48
CA GLY A 5 15.44 -78.79 2.56
C GLY A 5 15.28 -79.79 1.38
N PRO A 6 14.76 -79.44 0.17
CA PRO A 6 14.37 -78.15 -0.43
C PRO A 6 12.98 -78.16 -1.18
N MET A 7 12.70 -77.11 -1.97
CA MET A 7 11.58 -76.94 -2.94
C MET A 7 11.40 -78.10 -3.95
N PRO A 8 10.22 -78.17 -4.63
CA PRO A 8 10.26 -78.05 -6.09
C PRO A 8 9.15 -77.19 -6.75
N ARG A 9 9.48 -76.68 -7.93
CA ARG A 9 8.58 -76.12 -8.97
C ARG A 9 7.84 -77.25 -9.71
N SER A 10 6.64 -76.99 -10.22
CA SER A 10 6.11 -77.74 -11.38
C SER A 10 5.29 -76.85 -12.30
N THR A 11 5.68 -76.90 -13.57
CA THR A 11 5.11 -76.34 -14.78
C THR A 11 3.87 -77.11 -15.25
N ALA A 12 2.93 -76.46 -15.93
CA ALA A 12 2.08 -77.12 -16.93
C ALA A 12 1.83 -76.18 -18.11
N SER A 13 2.41 -76.58 -19.22
CA SER A 13 2.25 -76.06 -20.57
C SER A 13 0.91 -76.56 -21.13
N CYS A 14 0.17 -75.71 -21.83
CA CYS A 14 -0.85 -76.17 -22.77
C CYS A 14 -0.78 -75.33 -24.04
N LEU A 15 -0.08 -75.90 -25.02
CA LEU A 15 -0.11 -75.52 -26.42
C LEU A 15 -1.36 -76.17 -27.02
N CYS A 16 -2.26 -75.39 -27.63
CA CYS A 16 -3.20 -75.94 -28.60
C CYS A 16 -3.39 -74.97 -29.77
N VAL A 17 -3.40 -75.59 -30.93
CA VAL A 17 -3.14 -75.07 -32.26
C VAL A 17 -4.43 -74.64 -32.96
N LEU A 18 -4.33 -73.51 -33.68
CA LEU A 18 -5.07 -73.06 -34.86
C LEU A 18 -6.45 -73.65 -35.18
N THR A 19 -7.45 -72.77 -35.29
CA THR A 19 -8.28 -72.70 -36.51
C THR A 19 -8.60 -71.23 -36.86
N ALA A 20 -8.36 -70.88 -38.11
CA ALA A 20 -8.61 -69.58 -38.70
C ALA A 20 -10.08 -69.44 -39.09
N PHE A 21 -10.68 -68.28 -38.79
CA PHE A 21 -11.81 -67.76 -39.55
C PHE A 21 -11.59 -66.28 -39.83
N LEU A 22 -11.41 -66.00 -41.11
CA LEU A 22 -11.43 -64.66 -41.68
C LEU A 22 -12.85 -64.13 -41.64
N PHE A 23 -13.08 -63.03 -40.93
CA PHE A 23 -14.16 -62.11 -41.23
C PHE A 23 -13.64 -60.68 -41.17
N SER A 24 -13.65 -60.06 -42.35
CA SER A 24 -13.40 -58.65 -42.60
C SER A 24 -14.48 -57.79 -41.96
N SER A 25 -14.11 -56.80 -41.14
CA SER A 25 -14.91 -55.58 -40.94
C SER A 25 -14.05 -54.45 -40.38
N SER A 26 -13.91 -53.38 -41.18
CA SER A 26 -13.68 -51.98 -40.79
C SER A 26 -12.85 -51.66 -39.54
N VAL A 27 -11.65 -51.12 -39.78
CA VAL A 27 -10.88 -50.35 -38.78
C VAL A 27 -11.67 -49.08 -38.46
N LEU A 28 -12.24 -48.99 -37.26
CA LEU A 28 -12.63 -47.71 -36.67
C LEU A 28 -11.46 -47.25 -35.79
N SER A 29 -10.76 -46.21 -36.24
CA SER A 29 -9.71 -45.53 -35.47
C SER A 29 -10.34 -44.92 -34.22
N ALA A 30 -10.09 -45.53 -33.06
CA ALA A 30 -10.31 -44.88 -31.78
C ALA A 30 -9.16 -43.89 -31.57
N ALA A 31 -9.35 -42.64 -32.02
CA ALA A 31 -8.49 -41.55 -31.63
C ALA A 31 -8.60 -41.38 -30.11
N ALA A 32 -7.54 -41.72 -29.38
CA ALA A 32 -7.36 -41.31 -28.01
C ALA A 32 -7.44 -39.78 -27.99
N THR A 33 -8.52 -39.25 -27.43
CA THR A 33 -8.65 -37.82 -27.19
C THR A 33 -7.75 -37.52 -26.00
N GLU A 34 -6.59 -36.93 -26.25
CA GLU A 34 -5.85 -36.21 -25.22
C GLU A 34 -6.78 -35.13 -24.69
N GLN A 35 -7.38 -35.37 -23.52
CA GLN A 35 -8.03 -34.33 -22.74
C GLN A 35 -6.92 -33.37 -22.30
N SER A 36 -6.79 -32.27 -23.04
CA SER A 36 -6.09 -31.11 -22.52
C SER A 36 -6.91 -30.60 -21.33
N ASP A 37 -6.44 -30.89 -20.12
CA ASP A 37 -6.85 -30.15 -18.92
C ASP A 37 -6.39 -28.70 -19.11
N GLY A 38 -7.24 -27.93 -19.80
CA GLY A 38 -7.17 -26.48 -19.85
C GLY A 38 -7.57 -25.96 -18.48
N GLU A 39 -6.62 -25.99 -17.54
CA GLU A 39 -6.64 -25.09 -16.40
C GLU A 39 -6.79 -23.68 -16.99
N ASN A 40 -7.98 -23.11 -16.83
CA ASN A 40 -8.30 -21.76 -17.22
C ASN A 40 -7.55 -20.82 -16.27
N LYS A 41 -6.21 -20.76 -16.38
CA LYS A 41 -5.37 -19.82 -15.66
C LYS A 41 -5.78 -18.45 -16.11
N THR A 42 -6.51 -17.77 -15.24
CA THR A 42 -6.78 -16.34 -15.35
C THR A 42 -5.44 -15.68 -15.66
N PRO A 43 -5.32 -14.89 -16.73
CA PRO A 43 -4.04 -14.31 -17.09
C PRO A 43 -3.52 -13.49 -15.90
N SER A 44 -2.27 -13.73 -15.51
CA SER A 44 -1.63 -12.98 -14.42
C SER A 44 -1.76 -11.48 -14.69
N PRO A 45 -2.10 -10.66 -13.69
CA PRO A 45 -2.28 -9.23 -13.90
C PRO A 45 -1.02 -8.64 -14.49
N ARG A 46 -1.18 -7.60 -15.32
CA ARG A 46 -0.06 -6.90 -15.94
C ARG A 46 0.08 -5.52 -15.33
N ALA A 47 1.32 -5.11 -15.10
CA ALA A 47 1.64 -3.77 -14.68
C ALA A 47 1.47 -2.78 -15.84
N THR A 48 1.43 -1.48 -15.53
CA THR A 48 1.32 -0.39 -16.53
C THR A 48 2.44 -0.40 -17.58
N ASN A 49 3.61 -0.96 -17.24
CA ASN A 49 4.75 -1.14 -18.15
C ASN A 49 4.70 -2.44 -18.99
N GLY A 50 3.62 -3.21 -18.89
CA GLY A 50 3.40 -4.47 -19.61
C GLY A 50 4.02 -5.72 -18.98
N GLN A 51 4.85 -5.58 -17.93
CA GLN A 51 5.43 -6.72 -17.20
C GLN A 51 4.37 -7.45 -16.36
N PRO A 52 4.55 -8.75 -16.07
CA PRO A 52 3.69 -9.46 -15.13
C PRO A 52 3.74 -8.79 -13.75
N PHE A 53 2.58 -8.51 -13.17
CA PHE A 53 2.47 -8.02 -11.81
C PHE A 53 2.47 -9.22 -10.85
N PRO A 54 3.32 -9.24 -9.81
CA PRO A 54 3.62 -10.44 -9.03
C PRO A 54 2.55 -10.81 -8.00
N TRP A 55 1.35 -10.23 -8.07
CA TRP A 55 0.27 -10.45 -7.12
C TRP A 55 -1.11 -10.32 -7.76
N ASP A 56 -1.96 -11.34 -7.61
CA ASP A 56 -3.23 -11.48 -8.34
C ASP A 56 -4.48 -11.28 -7.47
N LYS A 57 -4.32 -10.77 -6.25
CA LYS A 57 -5.44 -10.53 -5.32
C LYS A 57 -5.58 -9.07 -4.96
N MET A 58 -6.83 -8.64 -4.76
CA MET A 58 -7.13 -7.30 -4.25
C MET A 58 -6.59 -7.07 -2.83
N ARG A 59 -6.63 -8.09 -1.97
CA ARG A 59 -6.07 -8.02 -0.60
C ARG A 59 -4.55 -8.13 -0.64
N LEU A 60 -3.86 -7.34 0.16
CA LEU A 60 -2.40 -7.39 0.24
C LEU A 60 -1.91 -8.74 0.80
N PRO A 61 -0.71 -9.20 0.41
CA PRO A 61 -0.05 -10.32 1.06
C PRO A 61 0.24 -10.01 2.53
N GLU A 62 0.19 -11.04 3.38
CA GLU A 62 0.60 -10.97 4.80
C GLU A 62 2.09 -11.36 4.99
N THR A 63 2.90 -11.22 3.93
CA THR A 63 4.35 -11.57 3.96
C THR A 63 5.18 -10.51 4.66
N VAL A 64 4.72 -9.26 4.67
CA VAL A 64 5.38 -8.11 5.30
C VAL A 64 4.36 -7.28 6.06
N TRP A 65 4.80 -6.66 7.17
CA TRP A 65 3.93 -5.90 8.06
C TRP A 65 4.52 -4.51 8.36
N PRO A 66 3.74 -3.42 8.28
CA PRO A 66 4.23 -2.10 8.62
C PRO A 66 4.30 -1.89 10.13
N LEU A 67 5.41 -1.32 10.58
CA LEU A 67 5.66 -0.96 11.97
C LEU A 67 5.49 0.54 12.19
N HIS A 68 6.07 1.35 11.28
CA HIS A 68 6.13 2.80 11.44
C HIS A 68 6.22 3.50 10.08
N TYR A 69 5.55 4.63 9.94
CA TYR A 69 5.61 5.54 8.80
C TYR A 69 6.22 6.87 9.23
N ASP A 70 7.34 7.25 8.62
CA ASP A 70 7.84 8.62 8.63
C ASP A 70 7.34 9.31 7.35
N LEU A 71 6.35 10.18 7.52
CA LEU A 71 5.60 10.81 6.44
C LEU A 71 5.92 12.31 6.37
N PHE A 72 6.43 12.72 5.23
CA PHE A 72 6.56 14.13 4.87
C PHE A 72 5.56 14.49 3.77
N ILE A 73 4.82 15.59 3.97
CA ILE A 73 3.89 16.16 2.98
C ILE A 73 4.19 17.64 2.80
N HIS A 74 4.27 18.07 1.54
CA HIS A 74 4.45 19.46 1.15
C HIS A 74 3.38 19.83 0.10
N PRO A 75 2.20 20.32 0.55
CA PRO A 75 1.17 20.80 -0.34
C PRO A 75 1.42 22.25 -0.73
N ASN A 76 1.07 22.58 -1.97
CA ASN A 76 1.02 23.94 -2.46
C ASN A 76 -0.44 24.30 -2.79
N LEU A 77 -1.02 25.15 -1.94
CA LEU A 77 -2.42 25.58 -2.07
C LEU A 77 -2.65 26.58 -3.21
N THR A 78 -1.59 27.02 -3.91
CA THR A 78 -1.67 27.87 -5.09
C THR A 78 -1.72 27.04 -6.37
N THR A 79 -0.81 26.07 -6.52
CA THR A 79 -0.77 25.14 -7.67
C THR A 79 -1.72 23.96 -7.53
N LEU A 80 -2.28 23.76 -6.33
CA LEU A 80 -3.22 22.69 -5.98
C LEU A 80 -2.63 21.28 -6.17
N ASP A 81 -1.33 21.16 -5.89
CA ASP A 81 -0.59 19.91 -5.91
C ASP A 81 0.15 19.67 -4.59
N PHE A 82 0.71 18.48 -4.44
CA PHE A 82 1.56 18.15 -3.32
C PHE A 82 2.67 17.19 -3.73
N THR A 83 3.77 17.30 -2.99
CA THR A 83 4.86 16.33 -3.00
C THR A 83 4.96 15.68 -1.63
N GLY A 84 5.45 14.45 -1.58
CA GLY A 84 5.63 13.75 -0.33
C GLY A 84 6.75 12.73 -0.40
N THR A 85 7.25 12.39 0.78
CA THR A 85 8.15 11.26 0.97
C THR A 85 7.61 10.40 2.09
N VAL A 86 7.68 9.08 1.92
CA VAL A 86 7.32 8.15 2.98
C VAL A 86 8.44 7.14 3.18
N GLN A 87 8.89 7.00 4.42
CA GLN A 87 9.72 5.88 4.84
C GLN A 87 8.87 4.94 5.68
N ILE A 88 8.73 3.70 5.25
CA ILE A 88 7.94 2.67 5.93
C ILE A 88 8.90 1.66 6.53
N GLN A 89 8.96 1.59 7.86
CA GLN A 89 9.63 0.50 8.56
C GLN A 89 8.74 -0.73 8.55
N LEU A 90 9.32 -1.87 8.18
CA LEU A 90 8.65 -3.12 7.91
C LEU A 90 9.25 -4.25 8.74
N GLU A 91 8.41 -5.21 9.09
CA GLU A 91 8.80 -6.54 9.57
C GLU A 91 8.46 -7.57 8.50
N VAL A 92 9.41 -8.45 8.18
CA VAL A 92 9.23 -9.50 7.20
C VAL A 92 8.76 -10.77 7.92
N LEU A 93 7.53 -11.20 7.63
CA LEU A 93 6.91 -12.36 8.28
C LEU A 93 7.16 -13.66 7.52
N GLN A 94 7.42 -13.57 6.21
CA GLN A 94 7.70 -14.70 5.32
C GLN A 94 8.71 -14.26 4.25
N ASP A 95 9.60 -15.17 3.85
CA ASP A 95 10.55 -14.91 2.77
C ASP A 95 9.82 -14.45 1.50
N THR A 96 10.22 -13.30 0.96
CA THR A 96 9.63 -12.72 -0.26
C THR A 96 10.67 -11.93 -1.04
N SER A 97 10.54 -11.84 -2.36
CA SER A 97 11.34 -10.95 -3.21
C SER A 97 10.63 -9.64 -3.54
N VAL A 98 9.39 -9.46 -3.06
CA VAL A 98 8.53 -8.34 -3.41
C VAL A 98 7.75 -7.82 -2.21
N ILE A 99 7.56 -6.51 -2.17
CA ILE A 99 6.65 -5.81 -1.26
C ILE A 99 5.48 -5.26 -2.08
N ILE A 100 4.26 -5.65 -1.74
CA ILE A 100 3.04 -5.12 -2.36
C ILE A 100 2.38 -4.15 -1.39
N LEU A 101 2.04 -2.95 -1.86
CA LEU A 101 1.30 -1.95 -1.08
C LEU A 101 0.32 -1.19 -1.97
N HIS A 102 -0.57 -0.41 -1.37
CA HIS A 102 -1.56 0.37 -2.11
C HIS A 102 -1.03 1.74 -2.54
N SER A 103 -1.38 2.16 -3.75
CA SER A 103 -1.13 3.50 -4.29
C SER A 103 -2.17 3.78 -5.38
N ARG A 104 -2.78 4.96 -5.37
CA ARG A 104 -3.77 5.40 -6.36
C ARG A 104 -3.50 6.84 -6.77
N ASP A 105 -3.39 7.09 -8.07
CA ASP A 105 -3.20 8.45 -8.63
C ASP A 105 -1.98 9.21 -8.09
N LEU A 106 -0.96 8.48 -7.60
CA LEU A 106 0.30 9.03 -7.13
C LEU A 106 1.41 8.73 -8.14
N ARG A 107 2.13 9.78 -8.57
CA ARG A 107 3.34 9.61 -9.39
C ARG A 107 4.53 9.32 -8.48
N ILE A 108 4.98 8.06 -8.45
CA ILE A 108 6.16 7.64 -7.68
C ILE A 108 7.41 7.92 -8.52
N SER A 109 8.24 8.88 -8.10
CA SER A 109 9.47 9.24 -8.81
C SER A 109 10.69 8.44 -8.35
N LYS A 110 10.65 7.88 -7.14
CA LYS A 110 11.73 7.12 -6.55
C LYS A 110 11.19 6.11 -5.56
N ALA A 111 11.74 4.89 -5.59
CA ALA A 111 11.57 3.89 -4.56
C ALA A 111 12.94 3.28 -4.23
N ALA A 112 13.21 3.06 -2.95
CA ALA A 112 14.46 2.47 -2.49
C ALA A 112 14.28 1.66 -1.21
N LEU A 113 15.07 0.60 -1.08
CA LEU A 113 15.30 -0.11 0.17
C LEU A 113 16.44 0.59 0.93
N LEU A 114 16.17 0.93 2.18
CA LEU A 114 17.14 1.48 3.11
C LEU A 114 17.68 0.35 3.98
N GLU A 115 18.94 -0.03 3.74
CA GLU A 115 19.71 -0.92 4.60
C GLU A 115 20.73 -0.11 5.40
N SER A 116 21.22 -0.67 6.51
CA SER A 116 22.08 0.02 7.49
C SER A 116 23.27 0.79 6.92
N SER A 117 23.75 0.45 5.72
CA SER A 117 24.86 1.12 5.05
C SER A 117 24.63 1.41 3.56
N ARG A 118 23.46 1.09 3.01
CA ARG A 118 23.21 1.16 1.56
C ARG A 118 21.78 1.59 1.26
N ILE A 119 21.65 2.37 0.18
CA ILE A 119 20.36 2.70 -0.43
C ILE A 119 20.31 1.92 -1.74
N LEU A 120 19.41 0.95 -1.81
CA LEU A 120 19.25 0.11 -3.00
C LEU A 120 17.98 0.55 -3.75
N PRO A 121 18.07 0.99 -5.01
CA PRO A 121 16.89 1.33 -5.80
C PRO A 121 15.96 0.13 -5.96
N LEU A 122 14.66 0.38 -5.85
CA LEU A 122 13.61 -0.61 -6.11
C LEU A 122 12.91 -0.27 -7.42
N GLN A 123 12.68 -1.28 -8.24
CA GLN A 123 11.75 -1.20 -9.36
C GLN A 123 10.32 -1.09 -8.81
N VAL A 124 9.54 -0.20 -9.42
CA VAL A 124 8.11 -0.04 -9.14
C VAL A 124 7.32 -0.60 -10.31
N LEU A 125 6.44 -1.57 -10.04
CA LEU A 125 5.40 -2.01 -10.97
C LEU A 125 4.06 -1.51 -10.46
N GLU A 126 3.22 -0.95 -11.33
CA GLU A 126 1.93 -0.40 -10.94
C GLU A 126 0.80 -1.26 -11.49
N ASN A 127 -0.15 -1.64 -10.64
CA ASN A 127 -1.38 -2.32 -11.01
C ASN A 127 -2.58 -1.41 -10.67
N PRO A 128 -3.09 -0.64 -11.65
CA PRO A 128 -4.21 0.28 -11.43
C PRO A 128 -5.52 -0.42 -11.07
N GLU A 129 -5.73 -1.67 -11.53
CA GLU A 129 -6.97 -2.42 -11.29
C GLU A 129 -7.20 -2.66 -9.80
N PHE A 130 -6.15 -3.05 -9.07
CA PHE A 130 -6.21 -3.22 -7.61
C PHE A 130 -5.64 -2.04 -6.83
N GLN A 131 -5.22 -0.97 -7.51
CA GLN A 131 -4.60 0.22 -6.90
C GLN A 131 -3.41 -0.17 -6.02
N GLN A 132 -2.56 -1.04 -6.58
CA GLN A 132 -1.40 -1.62 -5.92
C GLN A 132 -0.13 -1.26 -6.67
N VAL A 133 0.98 -1.23 -5.93
CA VAL A 133 2.32 -1.20 -6.51
C VAL A 133 3.15 -2.31 -5.91
N ALA A 134 4.02 -2.88 -6.73
CA ALA A 134 5.02 -3.86 -6.32
C ALA A 134 6.40 -3.22 -6.30
N LEU A 135 7.11 -3.37 -5.19
CA LEU A 135 8.48 -2.92 -5.01
C LEU A 135 9.40 -4.14 -4.99
N GLN A 136 10.36 -4.19 -5.90
CA GLN A 136 11.28 -5.31 -6.05
C GLN A 136 12.65 -4.87 -6.58
N ALA A 137 13.68 -5.69 -6.37
CA ALA A 137 14.98 -5.50 -7.00
C ALA A 137 15.64 -6.86 -7.25
N ASP A 138 16.40 -6.95 -8.34
CA ASP A 138 17.07 -8.19 -8.74
C ASP A 138 18.07 -8.63 -7.67
N GLY A 139 18.01 -9.93 -7.31
CA GLY A 139 18.89 -10.51 -6.29
C GLY A 139 18.58 -10.11 -4.85
N VAL A 140 17.49 -9.40 -4.60
CA VAL A 140 17.03 -9.08 -3.24
C VAL A 140 16.00 -10.10 -2.77
N THR A 141 16.19 -10.57 -1.54
CA THR A 141 15.19 -11.35 -0.81
C THR A 141 15.02 -10.74 0.57
N PHE A 142 13.78 -10.38 0.89
CA PHE A 142 13.37 -9.99 2.22
C PHE A 142 13.24 -11.27 3.04
N THR A 143 14.17 -11.48 3.97
CA THR A 143 14.23 -12.68 4.78
C THR A 143 13.30 -12.58 5.99
N GLN A 144 12.56 -13.64 6.27
CA GLN A 144 11.70 -13.78 7.43
C GLN A 144 12.44 -13.43 8.74
N GLY A 145 11.74 -12.70 9.62
CA GLY A 145 12.27 -12.23 10.90
C GLY A 145 13.17 -10.99 10.79
N SER A 146 13.51 -10.54 9.58
CA SER A 146 14.25 -9.29 9.40
C SER A 146 13.33 -8.07 9.49
N LYS A 147 13.96 -6.91 9.76
CA LYS A 147 13.33 -5.60 9.63
C LYS A 147 14.03 -4.83 8.53
N CYS A 148 13.25 -4.13 7.72
CA CYS A 148 13.76 -3.27 6.67
C CYS A 148 12.98 -1.96 6.60
N ALA A 149 13.45 -1.01 5.81
CA ALA A 149 12.70 0.21 5.55
C ALA A 149 12.67 0.50 4.05
N VAL A 150 11.49 0.77 3.52
CA VAL A 150 11.34 1.26 2.14
C VAL A 150 11.10 2.76 2.16
N TYR A 151 11.69 3.47 1.20
CA TYR A 151 11.55 4.90 1.02
C TYR A 151 10.97 5.18 -0.36
N LEU A 152 9.92 6.00 -0.41
CA LEU A 152 9.28 6.42 -1.65
C LEU A 152 9.17 7.95 -1.72
N GLU A 153 9.41 8.50 -2.91
CA GLU A 153 9.10 9.90 -3.25
C GLU A 153 7.92 9.91 -4.23
N PHE A 154 6.92 10.72 -3.94
CA PHE A 154 5.69 10.78 -4.72
C PHE A 154 5.16 12.20 -4.89
N ALA A 155 4.34 12.40 -5.91
CA ALA A 155 3.63 13.65 -6.16
C ALA A 155 2.24 13.38 -6.74
N ALA A 156 1.29 14.26 -6.45
CA ALA A 156 -0.05 14.23 -7.03
C ALA A 156 -0.73 15.60 -6.93
N ASN A 157 -1.86 15.74 -7.61
CA ASN A 157 -2.74 16.89 -7.42
C ASN A 157 -3.63 16.68 -6.20
N LEU A 158 -4.01 17.77 -5.53
CA LEU A 158 -5.08 17.71 -4.54
C LEU A 158 -6.37 17.24 -5.23
N SER A 159 -7.07 16.30 -4.60
CA SER A 159 -8.33 15.79 -5.13
C SER A 159 -9.38 16.90 -5.23
N GLU A 160 -10.15 16.86 -6.31
CA GLU A 160 -11.38 17.65 -6.50
C GLU A 160 -12.60 17.02 -5.82
N SER A 161 -12.46 15.78 -5.33
CA SER A 161 -13.50 15.06 -4.60
C SER A 161 -13.48 15.36 -3.10
N PHE A 162 -14.31 14.69 -2.32
CA PHE A 162 -14.31 14.79 -0.85
C PHE A 162 -13.49 13.69 -0.16
N HIS A 163 -12.60 13.02 -0.90
CA HIS A 163 -11.81 11.89 -0.41
C HIS A 163 -10.33 12.01 -0.79
N GLY A 164 -9.47 11.29 -0.05
CA GLY A 164 -8.02 11.37 -0.22
C GLY A 164 -7.49 12.65 0.41
N PHE A 165 -6.45 13.23 -0.19
CA PHE A 165 -5.98 14.56 0.16
C PHE A 165 -6.55 15.55 -0.84
N TYR A 166 -7.56 16.31 -0.39
CA TYR A 166 -8.45 17.07 -1.27
C TYR A 166 -8.41 18.56 -0.95
N LYS A 167 -8.80 19.37 -1.94
CA LYS A 167 -8.97 20.81 -1.76
C LYS A 167 -10.41 21.11 -1.34
N SER A 168 -10.57 22.05 -0.43
CA SER A 168 -11.83 22.69 -0.08
C SER A 168 -11.67 24.20 -0.17
N THR A 169 -12.77 24.94 -0.28
CA THR A 169 -12.74 26.40 -0.37
C THR A 169 -13.81 27.02 0.49
N TYR A 170 -13.50 28.17 1.09
CA TYR A 170 -14.49 29.01 1.77
C TYR A 170 -14.36 30.46 1.34
N ARG A 171 -15.39 31.27 1.63
CA ARG A 171 -15.40 32.71 1.34
C ARG A 171 -15.35 33.50 2.64
N THR A 172 -14.43 34.45 2.72
CA THR A 172 -14.38 35.38 3.85
C THR A 172 -15.55 36.35 3.79
N SER A 173 -15.79 37.08 4.89
CA SER A 173 -16.78 38.16 4.93
C SER A 173 -16.52 39.30 3.93
N GLN A 174 -15.29 39.41 3.43
CA GLN A 174 -14.90 40.37 2.40
C GLN A 174 -15.05 39.82 0.97
N GLY A 175 -15.53 38.58 0.81
CA GLY A 175 -15.75 37.92 -0.48
C GLY A 175 -14.55 37.19 -1.06
N GLU A 176 -13.39 37.26 -0.40
CA GLU A 176 -12.17 36.56 -0.82
C GLU A 176 -12.32 35.04 -0.69
N VAL A 177 -11.94 34.30 -1.73
CA VAL A 177 -11.92 32.82 -1.71
C VAL A 177 -10.61 32.34 -1.09
N ARG A 178 -10.72 31.50 -0.05
CA ARG A 178 -9.58 30.85 0.62
C ARG A 178 -9.60 29.36 0.36
N VAL A 179 -8.42 28.78 0.16
CA VAL A 179 -8.23 27.35 -0.11
C VAL A 179 -7.78 26.66 1.18
N VAL A 180 -8.28 25.44 1.38
CA VAL A 180 -7.90 24.53 2.45
C VAL A 180 -7.54 23.19 1.82
N ALA A 181 -6.47 22.56 2.28
CA ALA A 181 -6.17 21.17 1.94
C ALA A 181 -6.48 20.30 3.16
N SER A 182 -7.29 19.25 2.99
CA SER A 182 -7.77 18.39 4.06
C SER A 182 -7.80 16.93 3.63
N THR A 183 -7.84 16.01 4.59
CA THR A 183 -7.84 14.57 4.35
C THR A 183 -9.14 13.92 4.77
N GLN A 184 -9.66 13.01 3.94
CA GLN A 184 -10.72 12.07 4.29
C GLN A 184 -10.36 10.70 3.72
N PHE A 185 -9.87 9.80 4.58
CA PHE A 185 -9.30 8.53 4.12
C PHE A 185 -10.23 7.33 4.26
N GLU A 186 -11.21 7.36 5.16
CA GLU A 186 -12.13 6.24 5.30
C GLU A 186 -13.00 6.08 4.03
N ALA A 187 -13.13 4.87 3.45
CA ALA A 187 -12.55 3.60 3.91
C ALA A 187 -11.15 3.26 3.34
N THR A 188 -10.85 3.67 2.10
CA THR A 188 -9.67 3.20 1.33
C THR A 188 -8.99 4.31 0.52
N SER A 189 -9.04 5.54 1.02
CA SER A 189 -8.52 6.71 0.31
C SER A 189 -7.19 7.22 0.84
N ALA A 190 -6.58 6.58 1.86
CA ALA A 190 -5.22 6.92 2.28
C ALA A 190 -4.23 6.66 1.13
N ARG A 191 -4.42 5.57 0.37
CA ARG A 191 -3.62 5.25 -0.83
C ARG A 191 -3.59 6.33 -1.92
N ALA A 192 -4.49 7.33 -1.87
CA ALA A 192 -4.52 8.47 -2.78
C ALA A 192 -3.76 9.70 -2.25
N ALA A 193 -3.17 9.61 -1.06
CA ALA A 193 -2.37 10.66 -0.43
C ALA A 193 -0.95 10.20 -0.11
N LEU A 194 -0.74 8.89 0.12
CA LEU A 194 0.57 8.28 0.28
C LEU A 194 0.54 6.79 -0.15
N PRO A 195 1.63 6.24 -0.68
CA PRO A 195 1.76 4.79 -0.84
C PRO A 195 1.80 4.11 0.54
N CYS A 196 0.88 3.18 0.81
CA CYS A 196 0.76 2.56 2.13
C CYS A 196 0.04 1.20 2.13
N PHE A 197 0.12 0.47 3.25
CA PHE A 197 -0.66 -0.75 3.49
C PHE A 197 -2.08 -0.39 3.88
N ASP A 198 -2.87 0.06 2.91
CA ASP A 198 -4.20 0.65 3.14
C ASP A 198 -5.31 -0.39 3.37
N GLU A 199 -5.16 -1.21 4.41
CA GLU A 199 -6.21 -2.05 4.97
C GLU A 199 -6.22 -1.91 6.51
N PRO A 200 -7.40 -1.91 7.17
CA PRO A 200 -7.51 -1.59 8.59
C PRO A 200 -6.66 -2.44 9.55
N ALA A 201 -6.35 -3.69 9.16
CA ALA A 201 -5.56 -4.61 9.98
C ALA A 201 -4.10 -4.16 10.12
N PHE A 202 -3.52 -3.53 9.09
CA PHE A 202 -2.12 -3.11 9.04
C PHE A 202 -1.85 -1.84 9.86
N LYS A 203 -2.09 -1.91 11.17
CA LYS A 203 -1.85 -0.79 12.07
C LYS A 203 -0.36 -0.52 12.25
N ALA A 204 0.00 0.75 12.27
CA ALA A 204 1.37 1.22 12.47
C ALA A 204 1.38 2.56 13.22
N ASN A 205 2.56 3.00 13.64
CA ASN A 205 2.78 4.35 14.15
C ASN A 205 3.04 5.33 12.98
N PHE A 206 2.68 6.60 13.14
CA PHE A 206 2.91 7.64 12.14
C PHE A 206 3.66 8.82 12.79
N SER A 207 4.79 9.20 12.21
CA SER A 207 5.45 10.48 12.46
C SER A 207 5.21 11.37 11.24
N VAL A 208 4.52 12.49 11.46
CA VAL A 208 4.08 13.37 10.36
C VAL A 208 4.87 14.67 10.40
N ARG A 209 5.36 15.08 9.23
CA ARG A 209 5.97 16.38 8.98
C ARG A 209 5.25 17.07 7.83
N ILE A 210 4.84 18.31 8.04
CA ILE A 210 4.15 19.11 7.02
C ILE A 210 4.94 20.38 6.75
N ARG A 211 5.29 20.60 5.48
CA ARG A 211 5.86 21.86 5.03
C ARG A 211 4.76 22.78 4.53
N ARG A 212 4.75 24.03 4.99
CA ARG A 212 3.74 25.02 4.59
C ARG A 212 4.32 26.43 4.52
N GLU A 213 3.59 27.32 3.86
CA GLU A 213 3.82 28.76 3.92
C GLU A 213 3.46 29.34 5.31
N ALA A 214 4.10 30.45 5.67
CA ALA A 214 3.91 31.12 6.96
C ALA A 214 2.47 31.58 7.24
N ARG A 215 1.69 31.90 6.19
CA ARG A 215 0.29 32.33 6.31
C ARG A 215 -0.70 31.23 6.70
N HIS A 216 -0.32 29.97 6.52
CA HIS A 216 -1.16 28.81 6.85
C HIS A 216 -0.79 28.27 8.23
N ILE A 217 -1.68 27.52 8.86
CA ILE A 217 -1.39 26.58 9.93
C ILE A 217 -1.38 25.17 9.36
N SER A 218 -0.80 24.22 10.09
CA SER A 218 -0.99 22.79 9.81
C SER A 218 -1.42 22.05 11.06
N LEU A 219 -2.24 21.03 10.86
CA LEU A 219 -2.80 20.16 11.89
C LEU A 219 -2.61 18.71 11.47
N SER A 220 -2.47 17.82 12.43
CA SER A 220 -2.49 16.37 12.23
C SER A 220 -3.08 15.68 13.47
N ASN A 221 -3.04 14.35 13.52
CA ASN A 221 -3.58 13.56 14.64
C ASN A 221 -2.95 13.92 15.99
N MET A 222 -1.65 14.20 15.99
CA MET A 222 -0.87 14.39 17.21
C MET A 222 -0.55 15.87 17.43
N PRO A 223 -0.19 16.28 18.65
CA PRO A 223 0.27 17.64 18.93
C PRO A 223 1.52 18.00 18.12
N LYS A 224 1.61 19.25 17.70
CA LYS A 224 2.83 19.79 17.08
C LYS A 224 3.93 19.93 18.13
N VAL A 225 5.07 19.29 17.89
CA VAL A 225 6.25 19.28 18.78
C VAL A 225 7.14 20.49 18.50
N LYS A 226 7.35 20.81 17.22
CA LYS A 226 8.18 21.96 16.82
C LYS A 226 7.80 22.48 15.43
N THR A 227 8.14 23.73 15.18
CA THR A 227 8.16 24.35 13.86
C THR A 227 9.58 24.79 13.55
N VAL A 228 10.11 24.42 12.39
CA VAL A 228 11.43 24.85 11.91
C VAL A 228 11.24 25.77 10.71
N GLU A 229 11.82 26.96 10.78
CA GLU A 229 11.86 27.88 9.65
C GLU A 229 13.02 27.52 8.71
N LEU A 230 12.73 27.47 7.41
CA LEU A 230 13.68 27.16 6.36
C LEU A 230 14.19 28.44 5.71
N SER A 231 15.37 28.39 5.09
CA SER A 231 15.94 29.52 4.35
C SER A 231 15.06 30.04 3.20
N SER A 232 14.11 29.24 2.73
CA SER A 232 13.11 29.62 1.73
C SER A 232 11.93 30.42 2.28
N GLY A 233 11.83 30.62 3.60
CA GLY A 233 10.67 31.23 4.27
C GLY A 233 9.49 30.27 4.48
N LEU A 234 9.64 29.00 4.10
CA LEU A 234 8.69 27.94 4.43
C LEU A 234 8.92 27.42 5.84
N LEU A 235 7.89 26.82 6.43
CA LEU A 235 7.90 26.26 7.77
C LEU A 235 7.67 24.75 7.73
N ASP A 236 8.54 23.98 8.37
CA ASP A 236 8.36 22.55 8.63
C ASP A 236 7.75 22.37 10.02
N ASP A 237 6.49 21.94 10.08
CA ASP A 237 5.81 21.53 11.30
C ASP A 237 6.04 20.03 11.55
N TYR A 238 6.55 19.68 12.73
CA TYR A 238 6.77 18.31 13.16
C TYR A 238 5.74 17.94 14.22
N PHE A 239 5.00 16.85 13.98
CA PHE A 239 4.01 16.33 14.91
C PHE A 239 4.59 15.17 15.72
N ASP A 240 4.05 14.97 16.93
CA ASP A 240 4.44 13.85 17.77
C ASP A 240 4.07 12.51 17.11
N MET A 241 4.75 11.43 17.50
CA MET A 241 4.47 10.11 16.95
C MET A 241 3.08 9.62 17.41
N SER A 242 2.27 9.12 16.48
CA SER A 242 0.97 8.55 16.82
C SER A 242 1.09 7.26 17.61
N VAL A 243 0.01 6.88 18.29
CA VAL A 243 -0.19 5.48 18.71
C VAL A 243 -0.35 4.57 17.49
N LYS A 244 -0.26 3.25 17.69
CA LYS A 244 -0.51 2.26 16.65
C LYS A 244 -1.96 2.34 16.16
N MET A 245 -2.17 2.79 14.92
CA MET A 245 -3.49 3.04 14.34
C MET A 245 -3.55 2.60 12.87
N SER A 246 -4.76 2.49 12.33
CA SER A 246 -4.98 2.14 10.92
C SER A 246 -4.80 3.36 10.01
N THR A 247 -4.44 3.13 8.74
CA THR A 247 -4.19 4.19 7.74
C THR A 247 -5.37 5.15 7.54
N TYR A 248 -6.60 4.65 7.58
CA TYR A 248 -7.79 5.47 7.36
C TYR A 248 -8.05 6.53 8.43
N LEU A 249 -7.40 6.41 9.61
CA LEU A 249 -7.48 7.39 10.70
C LEU A 249 -6.43 8.49 10.59
N LEU A 250 -5.42 8.34 9.73
CA LEU A 250 -4.44 9.38 9.48
C LEU A 250 -5.15 10.63 8.97
N ALA A 251 -4.85 11.78 9.57
CA ALA A 251 -5.45 13.04 9.19
C ALA A 251 -4.41 14.16 9.20
N PHE A 252 -4.51 15.04 8.22
CA PHE A 252 -3.79 16.31 8.23
C PHE A 252 -4.52 17.38 7.45
N ILE A 253 -4.36 18.63 7.90
CA ILE A 253 -5.03 19.80 7.34
C ILE A 253 -4.01 20.93 7.20
N VAL A 254 -4.04 21.63 6.06
CA VAL A 254 -3.34 22.90 5.85
C VAL A 254 -4.38 23.96 5.50
N SER A 255 -4.52 24.96 6.37
CA SER A 255 -5.56 25.99 6.26
C SER A 255 -5.07 27.30 6.88
N ASP A 256 -5.89 28.33 6.92
CA ASP A 256 -5.67 29.57 7.64
C ASP A 256 -6.72 29.80 8.76
N PHE A 257 -7.33 28.69 9.22
CA PHE A 257 -8.37 28.70 10.25
C PHE A 257 -7.91 29.33 11.57
N LEU A 258 -8.88 29.88 12.30
CA LEU A 258 -8.72 30.30 13.68
C LEU A 258 -9.07 29.14 14.60
N SER A 259 -8.52 29.14 15.81
CA SER A 259 -8.82 28.12 16.82
C SER A 259 -9.19 28.74 18.15
N ILE A 260 -10.18 28.15 18.82
CA ILE A 260 -10.51 28.41 20.22
C ILE A 260 -10.24 27.12 20.99
N SER A 261 -9.48 27.20 22.08
CA SER A 261 -9.09 26.03 22.86
C SER A 261 -9.56 26.12 24.31
N LYS A 262 -9.93 24.97 24.89
CA LYS A 262 -10.23 24.81 26.32
C LYS A 262 -9.64 23.52 26.85
N MET A 263 -9.19 23.53 28.10
CA MET A 263 -8.74 22.31 28.79
C MET A 263 -9.95 21.58 29.41
N SER A 264 -10.03 20.28 29.20
CA SER A 264 -11.00 19.42 29.89
C SER A 264 -10.58 19.17 31.35
N GLN A 265 -11.50 18.65 32.16
CA GLN A 265 -11.23 18.23 33.54
C GLN A 265 -10.17 17.12 33.64
N HIS A 266 -9.90 16.41 32.54
CA HIS A 266 -8.89 15.34 32.46
C HIS A 266 -7.57 15.82 31.83
N GLY A 267 -7.37 17.13 31.67
CA GLY A 267 -6.12 17.67 31.13
C GLY A 267 -5.97 17.54 29.62
N VAL A 268 -7.05 17.26 28.88
CA VAL A 268 -7.03 17.19 27.40
C VAL A 268 -7.37 18.56 26.82
N LYS A 269 -6.52 19.07 25.93
CA LYS A 269 -6.77 20.32 25.19
C LYS A 269 -7.75 20.06 24.05
N CYS A 270 -8.98 20.54 24.17
CA CYS A 270 -9.97 20.53 23.10
C CYS A 270 -9.89 21.83 22.33
N SER A 271 -9.80 21.75 20.99
CA SER A 271 -9.78 22.94 20.13
C SER A 271 -10.88 22.86 19.08
N TYR A 272 -11.64 23.93 18.93
CA TYR A 272 -12.58 24.14 17.84
C TYR A 272 -11.90 25.03 16.79
N LEU A 273 -12.05 24.69 15.52
CA LEU A 273 -11.43 25.38 14.39
C LEU A 273 -12.51 26.00 13.50
N GLU A 274 -12.28 27.21 13.03
CA GLU A 274 -13.23 27.92 12.20
C GLU A 274 -12.56 28.77 11.10
N GLU A 275 -13.28 28.91 10.00
CA GLU A 275 -13.00 29.83 8.91
C GLU A 275 -12.89 31.28 9.38
N ARG A 276 -11.94 32.02 8.79
CA ARG A 276 -11.81 33.46 9.07
C ARG A 276 -13.04 34.21 8.54
N GLY A 277 -13.78 34.85 9.44
CA GLY A 277 -15.01 35.57 9.11
C GLY A 277 -16.29 34.83 9.50
N GLY A 278 -16.18 33.65 10.12
CA GLY A 278 -17.29 32.97 10.79
C GLY A 278 -17.88 33.77 11.96
N SER A 279 -19.18 33.61 12.19
CA SER A 279 -19.99 34.46 13.08
C SER A 279 -19.99 33.94 14.53
N TRP A 280 -18.99 34.33 15.34
CA TRP A 280 -19.00 34.12 16.82
C TRP A 280 -19.18 35.40 17.65
N ARG A 281 -19.89 36.41 17.13
CA ARG A 281 -20.28 37.56 17.95
C ARG A 281 -21.44 37.30 18.94
N SER A 282 -21.83 36.05 19.20
CA SER A 282 -23.04 35.74 19.98
C SER A 282 -22.92 34.71 21.10
N LEU A 283 -21.71 34.25 21.48
CA LEU A 283 -21.55 33.29 22.59
C LEU A 283 -20.42 33.64 23.58
N GLN A 284 -20.19 34.94 23.81
CA GLN A 284 -19.65 35.45 25.07
C GLN A 284 -20.78 36.10 25.85
#